data_AF-A0A9E4ESX6-F1
#
_entry.id   AF-A0A9E4ESX6-F1
#
_cell.length_a   1.000
_cell.length_b   1.000
_cell.length_c   1.000
_cell.angle_alpha   90.00
_cell.angle_beta   90.00
_cell.angle_gamma   90.00
#
_symmetry.space_group_name_H-M   'P 1'
#
loop_
_entity.id
_entity.type
_entity.pdbx_description
1 polymer ?
#
loop_
_entity_poly.entity_id
_entity_poly.type
_entity_poly.pdbx_seq_one_letter_code
_entity_poly.pdbx_strand_id
1 'polypeptide(L)'
;GQKLPIVGGTDKMSNGRILGGSRTYAKLRDGEEFTFDNWCQAVRRGQTFASTGAMIDLKVEGREMGEEIHLPGTGGTVEVVATAESVWPLTGLELICNGESVARETAASGAQQIELKFKLKANRSCWVAARCWGSHYTDAGPVMAHSSPIYIDVGRCCVFAPAEGNYLLTHMEGGIAWAERIGVFRDEAIRQRLIGLFNEARGELLRRMQ
;
A
#
# COMPACT_ATOMS: atom_id res chain seq x y z
N GLY A 1 13.20 -2.46 -3.44
CA GLY A 1 12.21 -1.77 -4.30
C GLY A 1 11.88 -0.42 -3.70
N GLN A 2 11.06 0.40 -4.36
CA GLN A 2 10.54 1.61 -3.72
C GLN A 2 9.58 1.24 -2.60
N LYS A 3 9.69 1.94 -1.46
CA LYS A 3 8.77 1.82 -0.34
C LYS A 3 7.70 2.90 -0.51
N LEU A 4 6.48 2.48 -0.80
CA LEU A 4 5.37 3.37 -1.11
C LEU A 4 4.40 3.41 0.08
N PRO A 5 4.29 4.55 0.78
CA PRO A 5 3.29 4.72 1.82
C PRO A 5 1.90 4.88 1.18
N ILE A 6 0.87 4.47 1.90
CA ILE A 6 -0.51 4.72 1.47
C ILE A 6 -0.91 6.15 1.82
N VAL A 7 -1.50 6.83 0.84
CA VAL A 7 -2.18 8.12 1.01
C VAL A 7 -3.45 8.09 0.18
N GLY A 8 -4.49 8.75 0.69
CA GLY A 8 -5.79 8.91 0.06
C GLY A 8 -6.47 10.18 0.52
N GLY A 9 -7.22 10.81 -0.38
CA GLY A 9 -7.98 12.03 -0.11
C GLY A 9 -9.31 12.01 -0.84
N THR A 10 -10.24 12.86 -0.41
CA THR A 10 -11.62 12.90 -0.94
C THR A 10 -11.73 13.21 -2.43
N ASP A 11 -10.75 13.91 -3.01
CA ASP A 11 -10.82 14.48 -4.36
C ASP A 11 -12.14 15.23 -4.60
N LYS A 12 -12.35 16.32 -3.82
CA LYS A 12 -13.64 17.04 -3.81
C LYS A 12 -13.81 17.86 -5.09
N MET A 13 -14.53 17.29 -6.06
CA MET A 13 -14.84 17.93 -7.35
C MET A 13 -16.17 18.69 -7.39
N SER A 14 -17.05 18.49 -6.41
CA SER A 14 -18.36 19.17 -6.34
C SER A 14 -18.87 19.32 -4.90
N ASN A 15 -20.05 19.92 -4.72
CA ASN A 15 -20.73 20.00 -3.43
C ASN A 15 -21.50 18.71 -3.05
N GLY A 16 -21.57 17.73 -3.96
CA GLY A 16 -22.15 16.42 -3.69
C GLY A 16 -21.24 15.48 -2.89
N ARG A 17 -19.99 15.89 -2.61
CA ARG A 17 -19.01 15.12 -1.84
C ARG A 17 -18.57 15.95 -0.62
N ILE A 18 -18.72 15.38 0.57
CA ILE A 18 -18.30 16.04 1.81
C ILE A 18 -16.78 16.04 1.89
N LEU A 19 -16.21 17.18 2.24
CA LEU A 19 -14.77 17.32 2.41
C LEU A 19 -14.28 16.42 3.56
N GLY A 20 -13.26 15.62 3.29
CA GLY A 20 -12.70 14.71 4.29
C GLY A 20 -13.49 13.43 4.49
N GLY A 21 -14.38 13.03 3.58
CA GLY A 21 -14.91 11.66 3.60
C GLY A 21 -13.82 10.57 3.47
N SER A 22 -12.81 10.79 2.64
CA SER A 22 -11.60 9.95 2.55
C SER A 22 -10.41 10.73 3.11
N ARG A 23 -9.65 10.14 4.02
CA ARG A 23 -8.54 10.80 4.73
C ARG A 23 -7.30 9.93 4.79
N THR A 24 -6.16 10.60 4.87
CA THR A 24 -4.90 10.00 5.32
C THR A 24 -4.63 10.45 6.74
N TYR A 25 -4.39 9.50 7.63
CA TYR A 25 -3.83 9.79 8.94
C TYR A 25 -2.32 9.55 8.87
N ALA A 26 -1.55 10.44 9.47
CA ALA A 26 -0.09 10.33 9.57
C ALA A 26 0.30 10.45 11.04
N LYS A 27 1.02 9.45 11.55
CA LYS A 27 1.43 9.39 12.94
C LYS A 27 2.71 10.21 13.15
N LEU A 28 2.59 11.29 13.92
CA LEU A 28 3.74 12.03 14.42
C LEU A 28 4.42 11.25 15.55
N ARG A 29 5.72 11.43 15.71
CA ARG A 29 6.46 10.86 16.83
C ARG A 29 6.12 11.61 18.11
N ASP A 30 6.31 10.94 19.24
CA ASP A 30 6.11 11.55 20.55
C ASP A 30 6.97 12.81 20.68
N GLY A 31 6.34 13.92 21.04
CA GLY A 31 6.99 15.23 21.16
C GLY A 31 7.16 16.01 19.84
N GLU A 32 6.81 15.46 18.68
CA GLU A 32 6.73 16.25 17.43
C GLU A 32 5.49 17.18 17.47
N GLU A 33 5.69 18.48 17.25
CA GLU A 33 4.60 19.43 17.08
C GLU A 33 3.82 19.16 15.79
N PHE A 34 2.50 19.43 15.79
CA PHE A 34 1.69 19.33 14.58
C PHE A 34 1.96 20.48 13.60
N THR A 35 2.98 20.27 12.76
CA THR A 35 3.36 21.17 11.66
C THR A 35 3.25 20.45 10.32
N PHE A 36 3.15 21.20 9.23
CA PHE A 36 3.13 20.64 7.88
C PHE A 36 4.40 19.84 7.56
N ASP A 37 5.56 20.33 7.98
CA ASP A 37 6.83 19.62 7.75
C ASP A 37 6.86 18.27 8.49
N ASN A 38 6.51 18.26 9.78
CA ASN A 38 6.46 17.02 10.57
C ASN A 38 5.43 16.03 9.99
N TRP A 39 4.28 16.53 9.51
CA TRP A 39 3.31 15.70 8.79
C TRP A 39 3.91 15.11 7.52
N CYS A 40 4.61 15.89 6.69
CA CYS A 40 5.31 15.40 5.50
C CYS A 40 6.38 14.35 5.86
N GLN A 41 7.09 14.51 6.97
CA GLN A 41 8.05 13.51 7.44
C GLN A 41 7.36 12.21 7.86
N ALA A 42 6.23 12.28 8.57
CA ALA A 42 5.44 11.10 8.92
C ALA A 42 4.94 10.33 7.67
N VAL A 43 4.49 11.06 6.64
CA VAL A 43 4.13 10.47 5.35
C VAL A 43 5.34 9.82 4.68
N ARG A 44 6.50 10.50 4.65
CA ARG A 44 7.74 9.95 4.07
C ARG A 44 8.23 8.70 4.79
N ARG A 45 8.03 8.62 6.11
CA ARG A 45 8.34 7.43 6.93
C ARG A 45 7.35 6.29 6.69
N GLY A 46 6.20 6.55 6.08
CA GLY A 46 5.14 5.57 5.85
C GLY A 46 4.34 5.20 7.10
N GLN A 47 4.39 6.03 8.13
CA GLN A 47 3.55 5.89 9.32
C GLN A 47 2.15 6.44 9.04
N THR A 48 1.48 5.89 8.02
CA THR A 48 0.19 6.36 7.52
C THR A 48 -0.82 5.24 7.33
N PHE A 49 -2.10 5.60 7.36
CA PHE A 49 -3.16 4.76 6.81
C PHE A 49 -4.20 5.64 6.12
N ALA A 50 -4.87 5.07 5.12
CA ALA A 50 -5.99 5.71 4.44
C ALA A 50 -7.32 5.16 4.99
N SER A 51 -8.32 6.02 5.12
CA SER A 51 -9.59 5.67 5.78
C SER A 51 -10.79 6.40 5.19
N THR A 52 -11.94 5.73 5.22
CA THR A 52 -13.29 6.26 4.99
C THR A 52 -14.18 6.18 6.24
N GLY A 53 -13.59 6.00 7.42
CA GLY A 53 -14.33 5.98 8.69
C GLY A 53 -13.77 5.05 9.77
N ALA A 54 -12.88 4.11 9.41
CA ALA A 54 -12.24 3.21 10.36
C ALA A 54 -10.81 3.67 10.72
N MET A 55 -10.36 3.31 11.91
CA MET A 55 -8.97 3.42 12.35
C MET A 55 -8.32 2.04 12.23
N ILE A 56 -7.07 1.97 11.80
CA ILE A 56 -6.34 0.71 11.66
C ILE A 56 -4.89 0.89 12.12
N ASP A 57 -4.37 -0.11 12.82
CA ASP A 57 -2.96 -0.22 13.18
C ASP A 57 -2.41 -1.57 12.73
N LEU A 58 -1.12 -1.60 12.41
CA LEU A 58 -0.40 -2.78 11.99
C LEU A 58 0.97 -2.78 12.65
N LYS A 59 1.29 -3.89 13.32
CA LYS A 59 2.60 -4.14 13.89
C LYS A 59 3.14 -5.49 13.46
N VAL A 60 4.44 -5.54 13.23
CA VAL A 60 5.18 -6.80 13.02
C VAL A 60 6.39 -6.79 13.96
N GLU A 61 6.52 -7.78 14.84
CA GLU A 61 7.57 -7.78 15.89
C GLU A 61 7.63 -6.46 16.68
N GLY A 62 6.47 -5.86 16.95
CA GLY A 62 6.34 -4.56 17.62
C GLY A 62 6.75 -3.34 16.79
N ARG A 63 7.27 -3.51 15.57
CA ARG A 63 7.57 -2.43 14.62
C ARG A 63 6.30 -1.84 14.03
N GLU A 64 6.34 -0.58 13.67
CA GLU A 64 5.21 0.20 13.14
C GLU A 64 5.19 0.25 11.60
N MET A 65 4.04 0.68 11.06
CA MET A 65 3.86 0.96 9.63
C MET A 65 5.02 1.80 9.06
N GLY A 66 5.50 1.39 7.88
CA GLY A 66 6.61 2.04 7.18
C GLY A 66 8.01 1.60 7.64
N GLU A 67 8.13 0.94 8.79
CA GLU A 67 9.40 0.36 9.25
C GLU A 67 9.78 -0.92 8.49
N GLU A 68 11.01 -1.39 8.75
CA GLU A 68 11.60 -2.56 8.14
C GLU A 68 12.13 -3.53 9.19
N ILE A 69 11.93 -4.82 8.92
CA ILE A 69 12.43 -5.94 9.70
C ILE A 69 13.44 -6.69 8.85
N HIS A 70 14.61 -6.98 9.42
CA HIS A 70 15.67 -7.69 8.73
C HIS A 70 15.77 -9.12 9.29
N LEU A 71 15.63 -10.10 8.41
CA LEU A 71 15.77 -11.52 8.69
C LEU A 71 17.02 -12.07 7.99
N PRO A 72 17.63 -13.14 8.55
CA PRO A 72 18.71 -13.85 7.87
C PRO A 72 18.24 -14.42 6.53
N GLY A 73 19.18 -14.75 5.63
CA GLY A 73 18.83 -15.28 4.29
C GLY A 73 18.04 -16.59 4.29
N THR A 74 18.04 -17.32 5.42
CA THR A 74 17.19 -18.51 5.63
C THR A 74 15.72 -18.18 5.92
N GLY A 75 15.37 -16.90 6.02
CA GLY A 75 14.05 -16.44 6.44
C GLY A 75 13.81 -16.62 7.93
N GLY A 76 12.54 -16.51 8.32
CA GLY A 76 12.10 -16.65 9.70
C GLY A 76 10.57 -16.59 9.82
N THR A 77 10.09 -16.66 11.06
CA THR A 77 8.69 -16.42 11.41
C THR A 77 8.61 -15.15 12.23
N VAL A 78 7.67 -14.27 11.88
CA VAL A 78 7.40 -13.03 12.59
C VAL A 78 5.96 -13.00 13.09
N GLU A 79 5.75 -12.42 14.26
CA GLU A 79 4.42 -12.11 14.79
C GLU A 79 3.88 -10.83 14.18
N VAL A 80 2.67 -10.94 13.60
CA VAL A 80 1.90 -9.83 13.04
C VAL A 80 0.68 -9.60 13.91
N VAL A 81 0.44 -8.34 14.29
CA VAL A 81 -0.77 -7.91 14.99
C VAL A 81 -1.39 -6.77 14.19
N ALA A 82 -2.65 -6.94 13.79
CA ALA A 82 -3.45 -5.87 13.22
C ALA A 82 -4.66 -5.60 14.10
N THR A 83 -5.00 -4.34 14.28
CA THR A 83 -6.22 -3.90 14.98
C THR A 83 -6.98 -2.93 14.11
N ALA A 84 -8.30 -3.00 14.17
CA ALA A 84 -9.18 -2.06 13.52
C ALA A 84 -10.31 -1.65 14.44
N GLU A 85 -10.64 -0.37 14.42
CA GLU A 85 -11.66 0.25 15.27
C GLU A 85 -12.53 1.22 14.46
N SER A 86 -13.80 1.32 14.80
CA SER A 86 -14.74 2.21 14.14
C SER A 86 -15.91 2.50 15.07
N VAL A 87 -16.62 3.61 14.82
CA VAL A 87 -17.91 3.88 15.48
C VAL A 87 -19.07 3.14 14.80
N TRP A 88 -18.85 2.70 13.57
CA TRP A 88 -19.76 1.83 12.80
C TRP A 88 -19.26 0.39 12.77
N PRO A 89 -20.15 -0.61 12.72
CA PRO A 89 -19.74 -2.01 12.77
C PRO A 89 -18.84 -2.42 11.60
N LEU A 90 -17.66 -2.95 11.94
CA LEU A 90 -16.73 -3.61 11.02
C LEU A 90 -17.12 -5.08 10.89
N THR A 91 -17.03 -5.62 9.68
CA THR A 91 -17.34 -7.03 9.39
C THR A 91 -16.11 -7.85 9.03
N GLY A 92 -14.97 -7.21 8.77
CA GLY A 92 -13.71 -7.92 8.54
C GLY A 92 -12.45 -7.09 8.73
N LEU A 93 -11.38 -7.80 9.07
CA LEU A 93 -10.00 -7.35 9.12
C LEU A 93 -9.13 -8.41 8.42
N GLU A 94 -8.22 -7.99 7.56
CA GLU A 94 -7.39 -8.88 6.75
C GLU A 94 -5.95 -8.41 6.68
N LEU A 95 -5.03 -9.38 6.70
CA LEU A 95 -3.63 -9.19 6.38
C LEU A 95 -3.36 -9.56 4.92
N ILE A 96 -2.60 -8.70 4.24
CA ILE A 96 -2.12 -8.87 2.88
C ILE A 96 -0.60 -8.99 2.92
N CYS A 97 -0.04 -10.01 2.27
CA CYS A 97 1.40 -10.16 2.07
C CYS A 97 1.69 -10.27 0.57
N ASN A 98 2.49 -9.35 0.03
CA ASN A 98 2.83 -9.33 -1.41
C ASN A 98 1.61 -9.41 -2.35
N GLY A 99 0.48 -8.80 -1.97
CA GLY A 99 -0.76 -8.78 -2.76
C GLY A 99 -1.72 -9.94 -2.49
N GLU A 100 -1.32 -10.94 -1.70
CA GLU A 100 -2.16 -12.09 -1.35
C GLU A 100 -2.72 -11.98 0.06
N SER A 101 -3.98 -12.40 0.26
CA SER A 101 -4.57 -12.54 1.60
C SER A 101 -3.92 -13.71 2.34
N VAL A 102 -3.36 -13.44 3.52
CA VAL A 102 -2.66 -14.46 4.32
C VAL A 102 -3.36 -14.79 5.63
N ALA A 103 -4.20 -13.90 6.14
CA ALA A 103 -5.00 -14.12 7.33
C ALA A 103 -6.20 -13.17 7.34
N ARG A 104 -7.33 -13.60 7.92
CA ARG A 104 -8.53 -12.78 8.03
C ARG A 104 -9.31 -13.14 9.29
N GLU A 105 -9.86 -12.11 9.93
CA GLU A 105 -10.85 -12.22 10.99
C GLU A 105 -12.15 -11.56 10.51
N THR A 106 -13.29 -12.17 10.86
CA THR A 106 -14.62 -11.69 10.43
C THR A 106 -15.58 -11.61 11.60
N ALA A 107 -16.37 -10.53 11.65
CA ALA A 107 -17.42 -10.34 12.63
C ALA A 107 -18.78 -10.28 11.92
N ALA A 108 -19.48 -11.42 11.86
CA ALA A 108 -20.72 -11.55 11.09
C ALA A 108 -21.83 -10.58 11.54
N SER A 109 -21.96 -10.34 12.85
CA SER A 109 -22.88 -9.36 13.43
C SER A 109 -22.36 -7.92 13.41
N GLY A 110 -21.14 -7.72 12.91
CA GLY A 110 -20.38 -6.50 13.06
C GLY A 110 -19.75 -6.35 14.46
N ALA A 111 -18.60 -5.70 14.53
CA ALA A 111 -17.91 -5.35 15.77
C ALA A 111 -17.33 -3.93 15.67
N GLN A 112 -17.27 -3.21 16.79
CA GLN A 112 -16.62 -1.90 16.84
C GLN A 112 -15.10 -1.99 16.86
N GLN A 113 -14.57 -3.15 17.25
CA GLN A 113 -13.15 -3.46 17.27
C GLN A 113 -12.93 -4.88 16.78
N ILE A 114 -11.90 -5.09 15.95
CA ILE A 114 -11.43 -6.40 15.52
C ILE A 114 -9.91 -6.43 15.72
N GLU A 115 -9.40 -7.49 16.32
CA GLU A 115 -7.97 -7.78 16.44
C GLU A 115 -7.66 -9.08 15.68
N LEU A 116 -6.54 -9.09 14.98
CA LEU A 116 -6.02 -10.26 14.27
C LEU A 116 -4.55 -10.44 14.65
N LYS A 117 -4.23 -11.63 15.18
CA LYS A 117 -2.85 -12.07 15.48
C LYS A 117 -2.47 -13.23 14.55
N PHE A 118 -1.32 -13.12 13.90
CA PHE A 118 -0.89 -14.10 12.92
C PHE A 118 0.63 -14.31 12.94
N LYS A 119 1.07 -15.57 12.85
CA LYS A 119 2.49 -15.90 12.71
C LYS A 119 2.83 -16.07 11.23
N LEU A 120 3.47 -15.07 10.64
CA LEU A 120 3.83 -15.07 9.22
C LEU A 120 5.20 -15.73 9.03
N LYS A 121 5.25 -16.78 8.19
CA LYS A 121 6.52 -17.36 7.73
C LYS A 121 7.04 -16.60 6.52
N ALA A 122 8.13 -15.86 6.68
CA ALA A 122 8.79 -15.09 5.64
C ALA A 122 10.06 -15.80 5.15
N ASN A 123 9.96 -16.50 4.01
CA ASN A 123 11.08 -17.20 3.37
C ASN A 123 11.80 -16.35 2.30
N ARG A 124 11.22 -15.20 1.95
CA ARG A 124 11.73 -14.23 0.97
C ARG A 124 11.29 -12.84 1.42
N SER A 125 11.96 -11.80 0.94
CA SER A 125 11.55 -10.44 1.30
C SER A 125 10.10 -10.20 0.87
N CYS A 126 9.36 -9.47 1.68
CA CYS A 126 7.96 -9.19 1.43
C CYS A 126 7.56 -7.88 2.08
N TRP A 127 6.35 -7.43 1.75
CA TRP A 127 5.66 -6.40 2.49
C TRP A 127 4.36 -6.96 3.04
N VAL A 128 3.96 -6.47 4.21
CA VAL A 128 2.72 -6.83 4.90
C VAL A 128 1.89 -5.58 5.10
N ALA A 129 0.62 -5.60 4.74
CA ALA A 129 -0.33 -4.53 5.01
C ALA A 129 -1.61 -5.12 5.64
N ALA A 130 -2.41 -4.27 6.27
CA ALA A 130 -3.71 -4.64 6.80
C ALA A 130 -4.82 -3.79 6.13
N ARG A 131 -6.00 -4.38 5.97
CA ARG A 131 -7.21 -3.66 5.57
C ARG A 131 -8.42 -4.13 6.37
N CYS A 132 -9.34 -3.21 6.65
CA CYS A 132 -10.60 -3.53 7.31
C CYS A 132 -11.78 -2.93 6.55
N TRP A 133 -12.97 -3.49 6.76
CA TRP A 133 -14.19 -3.03 6.13
C TRP A 133 -15.43 -3.28 7.00
N GLY A 134 -16.47 -2.49 6.79
CA GLY A 134 -17.80 -2.63 7.35
C GLY A 134 -18.88 -2.36 6.30
N SER A 135 -20.11 -2.79 6.57
CA SER A 135 -21.24 -2.63 5.64
C SER A 135 -21.90 -1.25 5.70
N HIS A 136 -21.56 -0.43 6.70
CA HIS A 136 -22.08 0.92 6.81
C HIS A 136 -21.50 1.82 5.70
N TYR A 137 -22.36 2.60 5.05
CA TYR A 137 -21.97 3.56 4.03
C TYR A 137 -21.90 4.96 4.60
N THR A 138 -20.73 5.58 4.43
CA THR A 138 -20.50 7.01 4.66
C THR A 138 -20.69 7.77 3.35
N ASP A 139 -20.55 9.10 3.40
CA ASP A 139 -20.45 9.94 2.19
C ASP A 139 -19.27 9.56 1.30
N ALA A 140 -18.28 8.84 1.86
CA ALA A 140 -17.05 8.43 1.21
C ALA A 140 -17.12 7.06 0.53
N GLY A 141 -18.21 6.30 0.74
CA GLY A 141 -18.32 4.88 0.42
C GLY A 141 -18.44 4.03 1.70
N PRO A 142 -18.26 2.70 1.60
CA PRO A 142 -18.28 1.85 2.78
C PRO A 142 -17.19 2.25 3.77
N VAL A 143 -17.44 2.04 5.06
CA VAL A 143 -16.43 2.23 6.11
C VAL A 143 -15.28 1.25 5.86
N MET A 144 -14.09 1.79 5.63
CA MET A 144 -12.88 1.03 5.33
C MET A 144 -11.65 1.74 5.89
N ALA A 145 -10.59 0.99 6.09
CA ALA A 145 -9.24 1.52 6.22
C ALA A 145 -8.21 0.56 5.63
N HIS A 146 -7.08 1.11 5.21
CA HIS A 146 -5.95 0.36 4.70
C HIS A 146 -4.65 0.97 5.23
N SER A 147 -3.82 0.12 5.83
CA SER A 147 -2.55 0.51 6.42
C SER A 147 -1.50 0.79 5.36
N SER A 148 -0.49 1.60 5.67
CA SER A 148 0.80 1.50 4.98
C SER A 148 1.43 0.14 5.29
N PRO A 149 2.30 -0.37 4.39
CA PRO A 149 2.96 -1.63 4.61
C PRO A 149 4.07 -1.54 5.67
N ILE A 150 4.38 -2.68 6.28
CA ILE A 150 5.65 -2.97 6.95
C ILE A 150 6.48 -3.86 6.02
N TYR A 151 7.78 -3.61 5.92
CA TYR A 151 8.67 -4.35 5.02
C TYR A 151 9.48 -5.38 5.80
N ILE A 152 9.59 -6.59 5.24
CA ILE A 152 10.43 -7.65 5.76
C ILE A 152 11.49 -7.95 4.71
N ASP A 153 12.74 -7.63 5.02
CA ASP A 153 13.90 -7.93 4.19
C ASP A 153 14.53 -9.24 4.65
N VAL A 154 14.57 -10.23 3.75
CA VAL A 154 15.19 -11.54 3.97
C VAL A 154 16.49 -11.60 3.19
N GLY A 155 17.61 -11.57 3.90
CA GLY A 155 18.94 -11.73 3.29
C GLY A 155 19.38 -10.59 2.36
N ARG A 156 18.75 -9.41 2.40
CA ARG A 156 19.03 -8.27 1.51
C ARG A 156 18.80 -8.59 0.03
N CYS A 157 17.96 -9.57 -0.24
CA CYS A 157 17.66 -10.00 -1.60
C CYS A 157 16.56 -9.12 -2.20
N CYS A 158 16.84 -8.56 -3.38
CA CYS A 158 15.80 -7.92 -4.19
C CYS A 158 14.83 -9.00 -4.70
N VAL A 159 13.55 -8.81 -4.42
CA VAL A 159 12.49 -9.69 -4.93
C VAL A 159 12.11 -9.25 -6.33
N PHE A 160 12.04 -10.23 -7.23
CA PHE A 160 11.49 -10.07 -8.56
C PHE A 160 10.42 -11.14 -8.76
N ALA A 161 9.24 -10.72 -9.20
CA ALA A 161 8.13 -11.60 -9.54
C ALA A 161 7.98 -11.64 -11.07
N PRO A 162 8.30 -12.76 -11.74
CA PRO A 162 8.26 -12.82 -13.20
C PRO A 162 6.89 -12.52 -13.80
N ALA A 163 5.80 -12.91 -13.13
CA ALA A 163 4.44 -12.59 -13.56
C ALA A 163 4.18 -11.07 -13.58
N GLU A 164 4.59 -10.36 -12.53
CA GLU A 164 4.50 -8.89 -12.45
C GLU A 164 5.41 -8.22 -13.51
N GLY A 165 6.60 -8.79 -13.73
CA GLY A 165 7.49 -8.35 -14.81
C GLY A 165 6.83 -8.44 -16.18
N ASN A 166 6.22 -9.58 -16.50
CA ASN A 166 5.48 -9.78 -17.75
C ASN A 166 4.27 -8.85 -17.90
N TYR A 167 3.55 -8.63 -16.81
CA TYR A 167 2.44 -7.69 -16.78
C TYR A 167 2.91 -6.27 -17.14
N LEU A 168 3.96 -5.78 -16.47
CA LEU A 168 4.53 -4.46 -16.76
C LEU A 168 5.10 -4.36 -18.18
N LEU A 169 5.75 -5.42 -18.69
CA LEU A 169 6.21 -5.48 -20.08
C LEU A 169 5.05 -5.27 -21.07
N THR A 170 3.95 -6.00 -20.87
CA THR A 170 2.75 -5.89 -21.70
C THR A 170 2.18 -4.47 -21.68
N HIS A 171 2.13 -3.83 -20.50
CA HIS A 171 1.66 -2.45 -20.38
C HIS A 171 2.58 -1.44 -21.08
N MET A 172 3.89 -1.63 -21.01
CA MET A 172 4.84 -0.78 -21.70
C MET A 172 4.78 -0.95 -23.22
N GLU A 173 4.58 -2.17 -23.72
CA GLU A 173 4.35 -2.43 -25.15
C GLU A 173 3.09 -1.75 -25.65
N GLY A 174 1.99 -1.85 -24.89
CA GLY A 174 0.76 -1.10 -25.19
C GLY A 174 0.97 0.41 -25.15
N GLY A 175 1.74 0.91 -24.17
CA GLY A 175 2.09 2.33 -24.05
C GLY A 175 2.91 2.86 -25.21
N ILE A 176 3.88 2.07 -25.71
CA ILE A 176 4.65 2.38 -26.92
C ILE A 176 3.73 2.41 -28.13
N ALA A 177 2.94 1.35 -28.36
CA ALA A 177 2.03 1.27 -29.50
C ALA A 177 0.99 2.41 -29.51
N TRP A 178 0.48 2.80 -28.34
CA TRP A 178 -0.37 3.96 -28.19
C TRP A 178 0.36 5.25 -28.57
N ALA A 179 1.56 5.45 -28.02
CA ALA A 179 2.37 6.64 -28.28
C ALA A 179 2.77 6.76 -29.75
N GLU A 180 2.97 5.65 -30.47
CA GLU A 180 3.30 5.66 -31.90
C GLU A 180 2.11 5.94 -32.81
N ARG A 181 0.92 5.42 -32.47
CA ARG A 181 -0.21 5.40 -33.41
C ARG A 181 -1.21 6.53 -33.20
N ILE A 182 -1.62 6.76 -31.95
CA ILE A 182 -2.79 7.60 -31.64
C ILE A 182 -2.54 8.63 -30.54
N GLY A 183 -1.39 8.57 -29.86
CA GLY A 183 -1.04 9.54 -28.84
C GLY A 183 -0.87 10.95 -29.41
N VAL A 184 -1.52 11.92 -28.76
CA VAL A 184 -1.40 13.35 -29.08
C VAL A 184 -0.39 13.97 -28.13
N PHE A 185 0.67 14.55 -28.68
CA PHE A 185 1.77 15.15 -27.93
C PHE A 185 1.96 16.59 -28.37
N ARG A 186 2.45 17.43 -27.45
CA ARG A 186 2.77 18.83 -27.73
C ARG A 186 3.84 18.96 -28.82
N ASP A 187 4.85 18.10 -28.76
CA ASP A 187 5.96 18.05 -29.72
C ASP A 187 6.52 16.61 -29.79
N GLU A 188 7.29 16.34 -30.83
CA GLU A 188 7.84 15.01 -31.09
C GLU A 188 8.93 14.62 -30.08
N ALA A 189 9.63 15.58 -29.48
CA ALA A 189 10.65 15.30 -28.48
C ALA A 189 10.04 14.66 -27.22
N ILE A 190 8.84 15.07 -26.81
CA ILE A 190 8.11 14.44 -25.71
C ILE A 190 7.71 13.00 -26.06
N ARG A 191 7.17 12.77 -27.28
CA ARG A 191 6.78 11.43 -27.73
C ARG A 191 7.98 10.48 -27.68
N GLN A 192 9.10 10.89 -28.26
CA GLN A 192 10.33 10.10 -28.30
C GLN A 192 10.92 9.87 -26.91
N ARG A 193 10.86 10.85 -26.00
CA ARG A 193 11.28 10.67 -24.60
C ARG A 193 10.45 9.60 -23.89
N LEU A 194 9.13 9.59 -24.07
CA LEU A 194 8.26 8.58 -23.45
C LEU A 194 8.56 7.17 -23.99
N ILE A 195 8.67 7.02 -25.31
CA ILE A 195 8.99 5.74 -25.96
C ILE A 195 10.37 5.25 -25.51
N GLY A 196 11.37 6.15 -25.48
CA GLY A 196 12.71 5.85 -24.98
C GLY A 196 12.70 5.33 -23.55
N LEU A 197 11.95 5.98 -22.65
CA LEU A 197 11.80 5.54 -21.26
C LEU A 197 11.17 4.14 -21.16
N PHE A 198 10.14 3.85 -21.94
CA PHE A 198 9.54 2.51 -21.96
C PHE A 198 10.52 1.45 -22.49
N ASN A 199 11.30 1.76 -23.52
CA ASN A 199 12.29 0.82 -24.04
C ASN A 199 13.42 0.54 -23.04
N GLU A 200 13.91 1.56 -22.34
CA GLU A 200 14.90 1.39 -21.26
C GLU A 200 14.35 0.50 -20.15
N ALA A 201 13.13 0.78 -19.68
CA ALA A 201 12.48 -0.01 -18.63
C ALA A 201 12.20 -1.46 -19.08
N ARG A 202 11.81 -1.69 -20.34
CA ARG A 202 11.65 -3.04 -20.91
C ARG A 202 12.97 -3.80 -20.91
N GLY A 203 14.06 -3.16 -21.33
CA GLY A 203 15.39 -3.77 -21.32
C GLY A 203 15.82 -4.22 -19.93
N GLU A 204 15.61 -3.37 -18.92
CA GLU A 204 15.92 -3.70 -17.52
C GLU A 204 15.05 -4.85 -16.97
N LEU A 205 13.75 -4.88 -17.29
CA LEU A 205 12.88 -5.98 -16.87
C LEU A 205 13.32 -7.32 -17.49
N LEU A 206 13.60 -7.34 -18.80
CA LEU A 206 14.07 -8.55 -19.49
C LEU A 206 15.38 -9.05 -18.89
N ARG A 207 16.30 -8.14 -18.52
CA ARG A 207 17.56 -8.49 -17.85
C ARG A 207 17.32 -9.14 -16.48
N ARG A 208 16.33 -8.71 -15.72
CA ARG A 208 15.98 -9.30 -14.41
C ARG A 208 15.22 -10.62 -14.49
N MET A 209 14.67 -10.93 -15.66
CA MET A 209 13.96 -12.18 -15.92
C MET A 209 14.88 -13.34 -16.32
N GLN A 210 16.13 -13.05 -16.67
CA GLN A 210 17.19 -14.03 -16.97
C GLN A 210 17.89 -14.47 -15.69
#